data_AF-A0A291QQQ1-F1
#
_entry.id   AF-A0A291QQQ1-F1
#
_cell.length_a   1.000
_cell.length_b   1.000
_cell.length_c   1.000
_cell.angle_alpha   90.00
_cell.angle_beta   90.00
_cell.angle_gamma   90.00
#
_symmetry.space_group_name_H-M   'P 1'
#
loop_
_entity.id
_entity.type
_entity.pdbx_description
1 polymer ?
#
loop_
_entity_poly.entity_id
_entity_poly.type
_entity_poly.pdbx_seq_one_letter_code
_entity_poly.pdbx_strand_id
1 'polypeptide(L)' 'MKKKLEEGIDFYYNGDGLMVLTAKFHLERGHCCGNGCKHCPYNYENVPEPKKTKLLNDRQKQG' A
#
# COMPACT_ATOMS: atom_id res chain seq x y z
N MET A 1 -13.84 16.40 9.04
CA MET A 1 -12.91 17.22 8.23
C MET A 1 -12.18 16.29 7.26
N LYS A 2 -12.07 16.63 5.97
CA LYS A 2 -11.28 15.83 5.02
C LYS A 2 -9.79 16.08 5.31
N LYS A 3 -9.06 15.06 5.73
CA LYS A 3 -7.60 15.15 5.87
C LYS A 3 -7.01 15.51 4.50
N LYS A 4 -6.14 16.52 4.45
CA LYS A 4 -5.34 16.84 3.26
C LYS A 4 -4.15 15.89 3.23
N LEU A 5 -3.90 15.27 2.07
CA LEU A 5 -2.74 14.41 1.88
C LEU A 5 -1.48 15.27 1.72
N GLU A 6 -0.38 14.85 2.33
CA GLU A 6 0.91 15.51 2.23
C GLU A 6 1.91 14.66 1.42
N GLU A 7 2.48 15.25 0.37
CA GLU A 7 3.52 14.61 -0.45
C GLU A 7 4.81 14.43 0.37
N GLY A 8 5.47 13.28 0.22
CA GLY A 8 6.60 12.85 1.04
C GLY A 8 6.21 12.16 2.35
N ILE A 9 4.98 12.36 2.85
CA ILE A 9 4.48 11.73 4.07
C ILE A 9 3.41 10.67 3.76
N ASP A 10 2.31 11.07 3.15
CA ASP A 10 1.17 10.19 2.86
C ASP A 10 1.33 9.50 1.49
N PHE A 11 2.02 10.15 0.55
CA PHE A 11 2.28 9.62 -0.78
C PHE A 11 3.54 10.22 -1.42
N TYR A 12 4.02 9.63 -2.50
CA TYR A 12 5.03 10.19 -3.39
C TYR A 12 4.76 9.79 -4.84
N TYR A 13 5.35 10.48 -5.82
CA TYR A 13 5.33 10.04 -7.22
C TYR A 13 6.53 9.16 -7.52
N ASN A 14 6.30 7.98 -8.11
CA ASN A 14 7.40 7.12 -8.55
C ASN A 14 7.99 7.60 -9.90
N GLY A 15 9.02 6.92 -10.40
CA GLY A 15 9.66 7.27 -11.67
C GLY A 15 8.74 7.22 -12.91
N ASP A 16 7.60 6.53 -12.79
CA ASP A 16 6.57 6.44 -13.84
C ASP A 16 5.51 7.55 -13.73
N GLY A 17 5.65 8.47 -12.77
CA GLY A 17 4.66 9.51 -12.49
C GLY A 17 3.40 9.00 -11.79
N LEU A 18 3.42 7.77 -11.25
CA LEU A 18 2.30 7.20 -10.51
C LEU A 18 2.35 7.61 -9.04
N MET A 19 1.20 8.00 -8.49
CA MET A 19 1.06 8.28 -7.07
C MET A 19 1.10 6.99 -6.25
N VAL A 20 2.09 6.87 -5.37
CA VAL A 20 2.29 5.74 -4.47
C VAL A 20 2.04 6.17 -3.04
N LEU A 21 1.00 5.60 -2.43
CA LEU A 21 0.65 5.82 -1.03
C LEU A 21 1.66 5.13 -0.10
N THR A 22 2.07 5.80 0.97
CA THR A 22 3.03 5.26 1.94
C THR A 22 2.36 4.32 2.94
N ALA A 23 3.18 3.55 3.66
CA ALA A 23 2.70 2.74 4.78
C ALA A 23 2.00 3.59 5.86
N LYS A 24 2.48 4.82 6.10
CA LYS A 24 1.86 5.75 7.06
C LYS A 24 0.43 6.08 6.69
N PHE A 25 0.17 6.45 5.43
CA PHE A 25 -1.19 6.71 4.97
C PHE A 25 -2.10 5.49 5.18
N HIS A 26 -1.59 4.29 4.89
CA HIS A 26 -2.35 3.06 5.09
C HIS A 26 -2.60 2.73 6.55
N LEU A 27 -1.65 3.02 7.45
CA LEU A 27 -1.83 2.88 8.89
C LEU A 27 -2.92 3.84 9.42
N GLU A 28 -2.89 5.10 9.01
CA GLU A 28 -3.92 6.07 9.41
C GLU A 28 -5.31 5.75 8.84
N ARG A 29 -5.38 5.11 7.66
CA ARG A 29 -6.64 4.57 7.12
C ARG A 29 -7.24 3.49 8.03
N GLY A 30 -6.42 2.81 8.82
CA GLY A 30 -6.83 1.86 9.85
C GLY A 30 -7.32 0.50 9.35
N HIS A 31 -7.30 0.23 8.04
CA HIS A 31 -7.68 -1.08 7.49
C HIS A 31 -7.05 -1.34 6.12
N CYS A 32 -6.91 -2.63 5.77
CA CYS A 32 -6.52 -3.05 4.43
C CYS A 32 -7.63 -2.78 3.41
N CYS A 33 -7.31 -2.10 2.31
CA CYS A 33 -8.29 -1.74 1.28
C CYS A 33 -8.55 -2.84 0.22
N GLY A 34 -7.84 -3.97 0.28
CA GLY A 34 -8.00 -5.09 -0.67
C GLY A 34 -7.40 -4.88 -2.08
N ASN A 35 -6.74 -3.75 -2.33
CA ASN A 35 -6.22 -3.42 -3.67
C ASN A 35 -4.82 -4.01 -3.97
N GLY A 36 -4.09 -4.48 -2.95
CA GLY A 36 -2.73 -4.98 -3.12
C GLY A 36 -1.68 -3.87 -3.23
N CYS A 37 -1.78 -2.84 -2.38
CA CYS A 37 -0.89 -1.68 -2.41
C CYS A 37 0.57 -2.04 -2.09
N LYS A 38 1.53 -1.38 -2.75
CA LYS A 38 2.97 -1.61 -2.59
C LYS A 38 3.42 -1.59 -1.12
N HIS A 39 2.98 -0.58 -0.37
CA HIS A 39 3.36 -0.36 1.03
C HIS A 39 2.30 -0.85 2.03
N CYS A 40 1.56 -1.92 1.71
CA CYS A 40 0.49 -2.42 2.57
C CYS A 40 1.05 -2.94 3.93
N PRO A 41 0.70 -2.32 5.07
CA PRO A 41 1.18 -2.73 6.39
C PRO A 41 0.42 -3.94 6.96
N TYR A 42 -0.71 -4.32 6.34
CA TYR A 42 -1.64 -5.34 6.84
C TYR A 42 -1.49 -6.71 6.15
N ASN A 43 -0.32 -7.01 5.58
CA ASN A 43 -0.03 -8.29 4.91
C ASN A 43 -1.13 -8.72 3.92
N TYR A 44 -1.71 -7.75 3.20
CA TYR A 44 -2.73 -7.98 2.18
C TYR A 44 -3.96 -8.75 2.69
N GLU A 45 -4.34 -8.61 3.97
CA GLU A 45 -5.42 -9.40 4.60
C GLU A 45 -6.74 -9.44 3.80
N ASN A 46 -7.16 -8.30 3.23
CA ASN A 46 -8.40 -8.14 2.47
C ASN A 46 -8.23 -8.32 0.95
N VAL A 47 -7.05 -8.72 0.48
CA VAL A 47 -6.85 -9.04 -0.94
C VAL A 47 -7.32 -10.48 -1.18
N PRO A 48 -8.17 -10.75 -2.20
CA PRO A 48 -8.63 -12.10 -2.48
C PRO A 48 -7.51 -13.00 -3.03
N GLU A 49 -7.62 -14.30 -2.81
CA GLU A 49 -6.76 -15.30 -3.46
C GLU A 49 -7.11 -15.43 -4.96
N PRO A 50 -6.14 -15.78 -5.82
CA PRO A 50 -4.73 -16.11 -5.52
C PRO A 50 -3.80 -14.88 -5.41
N LYS A 51 -4.36 -13.66 -5.53
CA LYS A 51 -3.56 -12.43 -5.63
C LYS A 51 -2.81 -12.14 -4.33
N LYS A 52 -3.42 -12.38 -3.16
CA LYS A 52 -2.77 -12.21 -1.85
C LYS A 52 -1.51 -13.06 -1.72
N THR A 53 -1.59 -14.37 -1.98
CA THR A 53 -0.42 -15.26 -1.93
C THR A 53 0.68 -14.79 -2.87
N LYS A 54 0.34 -14.40 -4.10
CA LYS A 54 1.31 -13.86 -5.05
C LYS A 54 2.03 -12.62 -4.51
N LEU A 55 1.31 -11.64 -3.98
CA LEU A 55 1.88 -10.40 -3.45
C LEU A 55 2.79 -10.63 -2.23
N LEU A 56 2.43 -11.57 -1.35
CA LEU A 56 3.28 -11.94 -0.21
C LEU A 56 4.61 -12.56 -0.67
N ASN A 57 4.56 -13.46 -1.65
CA ASN A 57 5.76 -14.08 -2.21
C ASN A 57 6.64 -13.05 -2.94
N ASP A 58 6.04 -12.14 -3.71
CA ASP A 58 6.76 -11.10 -4.44
C ASP A 58 7.47 -10.13 -3.47
N ARG A 59 6.88 -9.87 -2.29
CA ARG A 59 7.50 -9.05 -1.25
C ARG A 59 8.72 -9.73 -0.62
N GLN A 60 8.66 -11.04 -0.38
CA GLN A 60 9.78 -11.81 0.19
C GLN A 60 10.99 -11.86 -0.74
N LYS A 61 10.77 -11.84 -2.06
CA LYS A 61 11.84 -11.86 -3.08
C LYS A 61 12.53 -10.51 -3.29
N GLN A 62 11.99 -9.43 -2.74
CA GLN A 62 12.54 -8.07 -2.85
C GLN A 62 13.47 -7.70 -1.66
N GLY A 63 13.76 -8.67 -0.80
CA GLY A 63 14.72 -8.56 0.31
C GLY A 63 16.11 -9.05 -0.09
#